data_AF-A0AAJ1USM6-F1
#
_entry.id   AF-A0AAJ1USM6-F1
#
_cell.length_a   1.000
_cell.length_b   1.000
_cell.length_c   1.000
_cell.angle_alpha   90.00
_cell.angle_beta   90.00
_cell.angle_gamma   90.00
#
_symmetry.space_group_name_H-M   'P 1'
#
loop_
_entity.id
_entity.type
_entity.pdbx_description
1 polymer ?
#
loop_
_entity_poly.entity_id
_entity_poly.type
_entity_poly.pdbx_seq_one_letter_code
_entity_poly.pdbx_strand_id
1 'polypeptide(L)'
;MISKYDDVLGVLHDARFYGFLLDSNPKTFNLNVLLYIHIFSNFESGKYSLEKGLVIFENSVINRFTITDDLSSGQFYITDYDIEDSDNNRFKFTFFFNNPSMELVLTAGNIKITRAGFSEENDEQFLPTNWIKLLD
;
A
#
# COMPACT_ATOMS: atom_id res chain seq x y z
N MET A 1 21.50 -2.34 -2.61
CA MET A 1 20.62 -1.76 -3.64
C MET A 1 19.16 -1.74 -3.19
N ILE A 2 18.73 -2.70 -2.36
CA ILE A 2 17.40 -2.74 -1.71
C ILE A 2 17.19 -1.55 -0.75
N SER A 3 18.25 -1.09 -0.08
CA SER A 3 18.20 0.00 0.90
C SER A 3 17.62 1.34 0.41
N LYS A 4 17.50 1.54 -0.90
CA LYS A 4 16.86 2.75 -1.46
C LYS A 4 15.35 2.79 -1.25
N TYR A 5 14.75 1.66 -0.87
CA TYR A 5 13.30 1.53 -0.68
C TYR A 5 12.90 1.41 0.79
N ASP A 6 13.87 1.28 1.71
CA ASP A 6 13.61 1.06 3.14
C ASP A 6 12.64 2.09 3.72
N ASP A 7 12.80 3.37 3.38
CA ASP A 7 11.91 4.44 3.85
C ASP A 7 10.45 4.24 3.39
N VAL A 8 10.26 3.86 2.13
CA VAL A 8 8.91 3.65 1.56
C VAL A 8 8.29 2.37 2.11
N LEU A 9 9.10 1.32 2.27
CA LEU A 9 8.65 0.01 2.75
C LEU A 9 8.35 0.02 4.25
N GLY A 10 9.14 0.74 5.05
CA GLY A 10 8.83 0.95 6.46
C GLY A 10 7.49 1.65 6.65
N VAL A 11 7.22 2.69 5.85
CA VAL A 11 5.91 3.37 5.89
C VAL A 11 4.78 2.44 5.44
N LEU A 12 5.01 1.62 4.41
CA LEU A 12 4.02 0.64 3.92
C LEU A 12 3.72 -0.46 4.94
N HIS A 13 4.73 -0.93 5.68
CA HIS A 13 4.58 -1.91 6.75
C HIS A 13 3.61 -1.41 7.82
N ASP A 14 3.76 -0.15 8.23
CA ASP A 14 2.94 0.44 9.28
C ASP A 14 1.58 0.96 8.77
N ALA A 15 1.36 0.97 7.46
CA ALA A 15 0.14 1.49 6.83
C ALA A 15 -1.05 0.53 6.89
N ARG A 16 -2.24 1.05 6.57
CA ARG A 16 -3.42 0.25 6.20
C ARG A 16 -3.77 0.42 4.73
N PHE A 17 -4.15 -0.66 4.09
CA PHE A 17 -4.52 -0.70 2.68
C PHE A 17 -6.03 -0.71 2.52
N TYR A 18 -6.51 0.13 1.60
CA TYR A 18 -7.94 0.35 1.36
C TYR A 18 -8.37 0.03 -0.06
N GLY A 19 -7.44 0.01 -1.00
CA GLY A 19 -7.78 -0.29 -2.38
C GLY A 19 -6.60 -0.12 -3.30
N PHE A 20 -6.80 -0.55 -4.54
CA PHE A 20 -5.82 -0.44 -5.60
C PHE A 20 -6.47 0.15 -6.85
N LEU A 21 -5.67 0.88 -7.62
CA LEU A 21 -6.03 1.40 -8.93
C LEU A 21 -4.99 0.93 -9.95
N LEU A 22 -5.47 0.63 -11.16
CA LEU A 22 -4.64 0.26 -12.30
C LEU A 22 -4.62 1.42 -13.29
N ASP A 23 -3.48 2.08 -13.41
CA ASP A 23 -3.27 3.18 -14.36
C ASP A 23 -2.52 2.64 -15.58
N SER A 24 -3.27 2.33 -16.63
CA SER A 24 -2.73 1.78 -17.86
C SER A 24 -2.63 2.87 -18.93
N ASN A 25 -1.43 3.09 -19.46
CA ASN A 25 -1.21 3.95 -20.62
C ASN A 25 -1.16 3.10 -21.90
N PRO A 26 -2.21 3.12 -22.74
CA PRO A 26 -2.28 2.28 -23.93
C PRO A 26 -1.28 2.67 -25.02
N LYS A 27 -0.71 3.88 -24.98
CA LYS A 27 0.29 4.33 -25.98
C LYS A 27 1.68 3.80 -25.68
N THR A 28 2.02 3.63 -24.41
CA THR A 28 3.33 3.14 -23.98
C THR A 28 3.29 1.69 -23.51
N PHE A 29 2.09 1.09 -23.41
CA PHE A 29 1.86 -0.23 -22.79
C PHE A 29 2.39 -0.32 -21.36
N ASN A 30 2.53 0.82 -20.68
CA ASN A 30 2.96 0.86 -19.29
C ASN A 30 1.74 0.75 -18.38
N LEU A 31 1.89 -0.02 -17.31
CA LEU A 31 0.94 -0.11 -16.21
C LEU A 31 1.59 0.46 -14.96
N ASN A 32 0.94 1.39 -14.28
CA ASN A 32 1.25 1.70 -12.89
C ASN A 32 0.22 1.00 -12.00
N VAL A 33 0.69 0.44 -10.90
CA VAL A 33 -0.19 -0.07 -9.84
C VAL A 33 -0.15 0.96 -8.72
N LEU A 34 -1.32 1.43 -8.31
CA LEU A 34 -1.44 2.42 -7.25
C LEU A 34 -2.15 1.78 -6.06
N LEU A 35 -1.58 1.90 -4.87
CA LEU A 35 -2.20 1.46 -3.61
C LEU A 35 -2.62 2.67 -2.80
N TYR A 36 -3.89 2.70 -2.40
CA TYR A 36 -4.41 3.70 -1.49
C TYR A 36 -4.20 3.24 -0.04
N ILE A 37 -3.52 4.07 0.73
CA ILE A 37 -3.09 3.73 2.09
C ILE A 37 -3.46 4.82 3.11
N HIS A 38 -3.62 4.42 4.37
CA HIS A 38 -3.52 5.32 5.52
C HIS A 38 -2.21 5.06 6.29
N ILE A 39 -1.56 6.14 6.67
CA ILE A 39 -0.31 6.21 7.42
C ILE A 39 -0.65 6.76 8.80
N PHE A 40 -0.08 6.16 9.85
CA PHE A 40 -0.24 6.60 11.22
C PHE A 40 1.04 7.33 11.67
N SER A 41 0.89 8.41 12.43
CA SER A 41 2.01 8.99 13.17
C SER A 41 2.44 8.08 14.33
N ASN A 42 3.51 8.48 15.02
CA ASN A 42 3.77 7.96 16.35
C ASN A 42 2.59 8.25 17.28
N PHE A 43 2.36 7.36 18.24
CA PHE A 43 1.37 7.58 19.30
C PHE A 43 1.86 8.64 20.27
N GLU A 44 1.24 9.81 20.24
CA GLU A 44 1.58 10.92 21.12
C GLU A 44 0.33 11.45 21.82
N SER A 45 0.42 11.69 23.13
CA SER A 45 -0.68 12.26 23.93
C SER A 45 -2.01 11.51 23.84
N GLY A 46 -1.97 10.19 23.67
CA GLY A 46 -3.17 9.36 23.60
C GLY A 46 -3.82 9.30 22.21
N LYS A 47 -3.18 9.85 21.17
CA LYS A 47 -3.71 9.88 19.81
C LYS A 47 -2.64 9.55 18.75
N TYR A 48 -3.13 9.16 17.58
CA TYR A 48 -2.42 9.05 16.32
C TYR A 48 -2.93 10.13 15.37
N SER A 49 -2.05 10.74 14.59
CA SER A 49 -2.44 11.50 13.41
C SER A 49 -2.55 10.56 12.22
N LEU A 50 -3.63 10.72 11.48
CA LEU A 50 -3.94 9.94 10.28
C LEU A 50 -3.58 10.77 9.04
N GLU A 51 -2.85 10.13 8.14
CA GLU A 51 -2.44 10.70 6.86
C GLU A 51 -2.84 9.76 5.73
N LYS A 52 -3.43 10.33 4.67
CA LYS A 52 -3.75 9.59 3.45
C LYS A 52 -2.55 9.56 2.52
N GLY A 53 -2.29 8.42 1.89
CA GLY A 53 -1.18 8.22 0.98
C GLY A 53 -1.54 7.40 -0.25
N LEU A 54 -0.73 7.57 -1.28
CA LEU A 54 -0.80 6.82 -2.52
C LEU A 54 0.58 6.26 -2.81
N VAL A 55 0.68 4.93 -2.86
CA VAL A 55 1.92 4.26 -3.28
C VAL A 55 1.80 3.92 -4.75
N ILE A 56 2.84 4.26 -5.51
CA ILE A 56 2.88 4.08 -6.96
C ILE A 56 4.01 3.12 -7.29
N PHE A 57 3.66 2.00 -7.91
CA PHE A 57 4.60 1.10 -8.54
C PHE A 57 4.68 1.44 -10.03
N GLU A 58 5.82 1.97 -10.46
CA GLU A 58 6.01 2.49 -11.81
C GLU A 58 6.42 1.38 -12.79
N ASN A 59 5.82 1.37 -13.98
CA ASN A 59 6.11 0.39 -15.04
C ASN A 59 6.02 -1.06 -14.52
N SER A 60 4.88 -1.36 -13.93
CA SER A 60 4.57 -2.55 -13.18
C SER A 60 4.02 -3.69 -14.03
N VAL A 61 4.21 -4.91 -13.54
CA VAL A 61 3.50 -6.12 -13.95
C VAL A 61 2.99 -6.78 -12.67
N ILE A 62 1.71 -7.13 -12.64
CA ILE A 62 1.12 -7.87 -11.52
C ILE A 62 1.43 -9.35 -11.75
N ASN A 63 2.25 -9.94 -10.89
CA ASN A 63 2.59 -11.36 -10.96
C ASN A 63 1.52 -12.21 -10.25
N ARG A 64 1.03 -11.72 -9.11
CA ARG A 64 -0.04 -12.35 -8.33
C ARG A 64 -0.75 -11.29 -7.50
N PHE A 65 -2.06 -11.40 -7.44
CA PHE A 65 -2.87 -10.53 -6.62
C PHE A 65 -4.05 -11.30 -6.03
N THR A 66 -4.01 -11.48 -4.72
CA THR A 66 -5.10 -12.08 -3.96
C THR A 66 -5.40 -11.15 -2.80
N ILE A 67 -6.40 -10.28 -2.97
CA ILE A 67 -7.01 -9.56 -1.85
C ILE A 67 -8.50 -9.91 -1.92
N THR A 68 -9.05 -10.40 -0.81
CA THR A 68 -10.49 -10.67 -0.72
C THR A 68 -11.18 -9.41 -0.26
N ASP A 69 -12.35 -9.10 -0.85
CA ASP A 69 -13.22 -8.02 -0.41
C ASP A 69 -13.76 -8.32 0.99
N ASP A 70 -12.95 -8.04 2.02
CA ASP A 70 -13.38 -8.14 3.39
C ASP A 70 -13.94 -6.80 3.86
N LEU A 71 -15.23 -6.62 3.57
CA LEU A 71 -16.03 -5.48 4.04
C LEU A 71 -16.24 -5.48 5.57
N SER A 72 -15.83 -6.54 6.27
CA SER A 72 -16.10 -6.77 7.69
C SER A 72 -14.89 -6.60 8.62
N SER A 73 -13.69 -6.97 8.18
CA SER A 73 -12.45 -6.85 8.98
C SER A 73 -11.67 -5.55 8.73
N GLY A 74 -12.04 -4.82 7.68
CA GLY A 74 -11.80 -3.38 7.50
C GLY A 74 -10.37 -2.89 7.32
N GLN A 75 -9.33 -3.69 7.58
CA GLN A 75 -7.95 -3.24 7.56
C GLN A 75 -6.97 -4.36 7.19
N PHE A 76 -6.42 -4.29 5.98
CA PHE A 76 -5.27 -5.11 5.58
C PHE A 76 -3.99 -4.34 5.93
N TYR A 77 -3.00 -5.05 6.46
CA TYR A 77 -1.67 -4.50 6.71
C TYR A 77 -0.60 -5.52 6.37
N ILE A 78 0.56 -5.01 5.98
CA ILE A 78 1.72 -5.84 5.64
C ILE A 78 2.34 -6.33 6.94
N THR A 79 2.61 -7.62 7.01
CA THR A 79 3.32 -8.28 8.10
C THR A 79 4.77 -8.56 7.75
N ASP A 80 5.05 -8.78 6.46
CA ASP A 80 6.39 -9.01 5.95
C ASP A 80 6.46 -8.68 4.46
N TYR A 81 7.67 -8.46 3.94
CA TYR A 81 7.89 -8.22 2.53
C TYR A 81 9.25 -8.74 2.06
N ASP A 82 9.27 -9.27 0.84
CA ASP A 82 10.50 -9.68 0.15
C ASP A 82 10.71 -8.85 -1.12
N ILE A 83 11.98 -8.53 -1.38
CA ILE A 83 12.40 -7.80 -2.58
C ILE A 83 13.53 -8.54 -3.26
N GLU A 84 13.30 -8.88 -4.52
CA GLU A 84 14.27 -9.56 -5.36
C GLU A 84 14.63 -8.67 -6.55
N ASP A 85 15.92 -8.61 -6.90
CA ASP A 85 16.35 -8.06 -8.18
C ASP A 85 15.77 -8.92 -9.31
N SER A 86 15.11 -8.29 -10.26
CA SER A 86 14.56 -8.91 -11.47
C SER A 86 15.32 -8.39 -12.69
N ASP A 87 15.18 -9.08 -13.82
CA ASP A 87 15.78 -8.66 -15.09
C ASP A 87 15.36 -7.22 -15.47
N ASN A 88 16.25 -6.51 -16.16
CA ASN A 88 16.03 -5.18 -16.74
C ASN A 88 15.80 -4.02 -15.74
N ASN A 89 16.59 -3.95 -14.66
CA ASN A 89 16.50 -2.88 -13.65
C ASN A 89 15.11 -2.78 -12.98
N ARG A 90 14.45 -3.92 -12.82
CA ARG A 90 13.17 -4.01 -12.12
C ARG A 90 13.34 -4.81 -10.85
N PHE A 91 12.41 -4.61 -9.92
CA PHE A 91 12.40 -5.26 -8.62
C PHE A 91 11.08 -5.99 -8.49
N LYS A 92 11.14 -7.24 -8.05
CA LYS A 92 9.96 -8.01 -7.67
C LYS A 92 9.71 -7.77 -6.19
N PHE A 93 8.55 -7.24 -5.89
CA PHE A 93 8.04 -6.99 -4.55
C PHE A 93 7.00 -8.06 -4.22
N THR A 94 7.19 -8.73 -3.10
CA THR A 94 6.26 -9.68 -2.53
C THR A 94 5.81 -9.14 -1.18
N PHE A 95 4.50 -8.90 -1.00
CA PHE A 95 3.93 -8.40 0.24
C PHE A 95 3.04 -9.46 0.87
N PHE A 96 3.30 -9.76 2.14
CA PHE A 96 2.53 -10.70 2.96
C PHE A 96 1.63 -9.91 3.91
N PHE A 97 0.34 -10.21 3.89
CA PHE A 97 -0.64 -9.51 4.73
C PHE A 97 -0.97 -10.30 5.99
N ASN A 98 -1.62 -9.62 6.94
CA ASN A 98 -2.18 -10.22 8.15
C ASN A 98 -3.16 -11.38 7.91
N ASN A 99 -3.73 -11.49 6.71
CA ASN A 99 -4.41 -12.69 6.26
C ASN A 99 -3.51 -13.47 5.29
N PRO A 100 -3.13 -14.74 5.60
CA PRO A 100 -2.23 -15.54 4.76
C PRO A 100 -2.82 -15.95 3.42
N SER A 101 -4.14 -15.83 3.22
CA SER A 101 -4.76 -16.02 1.90
C SER A 101 -4.52 -14.83 0.97
N MET A 102 -3.98 -13.73 1.50
CA MET A 102 -3.74 -12.50 0.76
C MET A 102 -2.27 -12.32 0.43
N GLU A 103 -2.01 -11.97 -0.83
CA GLU A 103 -0.67 -11.78 -1.35
C GLU A 103 -0.70 -10.74 -2.46
N LEU A 104 0.28 -9.83 -2.45
CA LEU A 104 0.54 -8.92 -3.56
C LEU A 104 1.97 -9.17 -4.04
N VAL A 105 2.08 -9.73 -5.24
CA VAL A 105 3.36 -9.92 -5.92
C VAL A 105 3.34 -9.12 -7.21
N LEU A 106 4.25 -8.17 -7.33
CA LEU A 106 4.38 -7.34 -8.52
C LEU A 106 5.84 -7.09 -8.83
N THR A 107 6.14 -6.87 -10.10
CA THR A 107 7.45 -6.45 -10.57
C THR A 107 7.36 -5.03 -11.08
N ALA A 108 8.16 -4.10 -10.56
CA ALA A 108 8.12 -2.70 -10.94
C ALA A 108 9.53 -2.13 -11.16
N GLY A 109 9.63 -1.09 -11.99
CA GLY A 109 10.89 -0.37 -12.17
C GLY A 109 11.24 0.49 -10.95
N ASN A 110 10.22 0.97 -10.23
CA ASN A 110 10.39 1.80 -9.06
C ASN A 110 9.14 1.81 -8.17
N ILE A 111 9.31 2.20 -6.90
CA ILE A 111 8.22 2.46 -5.96
C ILE A 111 8.35 3.89 -5.42
N LYS A 112 7.22 4.59 -5.32
CA LYS A 112 7.12 5.94 -4.76
C LYS A 112 5.93 6.04 -3.83
N ILE A 113 6.01 6.95 -2.87
CA ILE A 113 4.89 7.31 -2.00
C ILE A 113 4.60 8.80 -2.13
N THR A 114 3.33 9.11 -2.41
CA THR A 114 2.80 10.48 -2.39
C THR A 114 1.86 10.59 -1.21
N ARG A 115 2.10 11.59 -0.36
CA ARG A 115 1.29 11.82 0.84
C ARG A 115 0.36 13.02 0.63
N ALA A 116 -0.88 12.92 1.08
CA ALA A 116 -1.87 13.98 0.95
C ALA A 116 -1.79 15.04 2.07
N GLY A 117 -0.90 14.86 3.04
CA GLY A 117 -0.85 15.66 4.27
C GLY A 117 -1.82 15.15 5.34
N PHE A 118 -1.65 15.65 6.56
CA PHE A 118 -2.44 15.25 7.73
C PHE A 118 -3.94 15.54 7.52
N SER A 119 -4.78 14.53 7.76
CA SER A 119 -6.22 14.71 7.69
C SER A 119 -6.87 14.90 9.05
N GLU A 120 -6.57 14.06 10.05
CA GLU A 120 -7.29 14.04 11.34
C GLU A 120 -6.43 13.44 12.48
N GLU A 121 -6.74 13.76 13.74
CA GLU A 121 -6.18 13.08 14.94
C GLU A 121 -7.21 12.13 15.55
N ASN A 122 -6.79 10.92 15.94
CA ASN A 122 -7.67 9.87 16.44
C ASN A 122 -7.01 9.04 17.56
N ASP A 123 -7.77 8.62 18.57
CA ASP A 123 -7.32 7.76 19.68
C ASP A 123 -7.39 6.26 19.39
N GLU A 124 -8.06 5.86 18.30
CA GLU A 124 -8.14 4.48 17.84
C GLU A 124 -7.09 4.17 16.76
N GLN A 125 -6.22 3.18 17.00
CA GLN A 125 -5.31 2.62 15.98
C GLN A 125 -6.08 1.81 14.91
N PHE A 126 -7.34 1.46 15.21
CA PHE A 126 -8.25 0.70 14.36
C PHE A 126 -9.46 1.55 14.05
N LEU A 127 -9.41 2.33 12.98
CA LEU A 127 -10.63 2.90 12.42
C LEU A 127 -11.50 1.82 11.75
N PRO A 128 -12.69 1.47 12.28
CA PRO A 128 -13.71 0.81 11.47
C PRO A 128 -14.09 1.76 10.33
N THR A 129 -13.60 1.48 9.13
CA THR A 129 -14.03 2.23 7.95
C THR A 129 -15.44 1.81 7.58
N ASN A 130 -16.40 2.72 7.76
CA ASN A 130 -17.76 2.51 7.27
C ASN A 130 -17.80 2.81 5.77
N TRP A 131 -17.56 1.77 4.96
CA TRP A 131 -17.52 1.84 3.50
C TRP A 131 -18.79 2.42 2.87
N ILE A 132 -19.95 2.25 3.52
CA ILE A 132 -21.23 2.78 3.03
C ILE A 132 -21.22 4.31 3.05
N LYS A 133 -20.61 4.93 4.07
CA LYS A 133 -20.50 6.41 4.17
C LYS A 133 -19.56 7.05 3.16
N LEU A 134 -18.74 6.27 2.45
CA LEU A 134 -17.89 6.80 1.38
C LEU A 134 -18.64 6.88 0.03
N LEU A 135 -19.84 6.28 -0.06
CA LEU A 135 -20.69 6.28 -1.25
C LEU A 135 -21.82 7.31 -1.16
N ASP A 136 -21.99 7.98 -0.02
CA ASP A 136 -22.92 9.09 0.22
C ASP A 136 -22.22 10.45 -0.02
#